data_AF-A0A1W7CTB7-F1
#
_entry.id   AF-A0A1W7CTB7-F1
#
_cell.length_a   1.000
_cell.length_b   1.000
_cell.length_c   1.000
_cell.angle_alpha   90.00
_cell.angle_beta   90.00
_cell.angle_gamma   90.00
#
_symmetry.space_group_name_H-M   'P 1'
#
loop_
_entity.id
_entity.type
_entity.pdbx_description
1 polymer ?
#
loop_
_entity_poly.entity_id
_entity_poly.type
_entity_poly.pdbx_seq_one_letter_code
_entity_poly.pdbx_strand_id
1 'polypeptide(L)'
;MATTSRQPGATRTTDEQDGSVGRMISEITADAQHLVRQEVELAKAEVRQEVGRAGKAAGMFGGAGFAGYMVAFFLSLALTFGLANVLDAGWAGLITAGVWAIVGAALFLAGRARVRRLSATPKQTVETLKEDARWARHPTA
;
A
#
# COMPACT_ATOMS: atom_id res chain seq x y z
N MET A 1 -42.40 20.21 78.91
CA MET A 1 -43.11 20.38 77.62
C MET A 1 -42.06 20.75 76.57
N ALA A 2 -42.14 20.15 75.38
CA ALA A 2 -41.22 20.22 74.21
C ALA A 2 -39.91 19.40 74.33
N THR A 3 -39.90 18.12 73.93
CA THR A 3 -39.74 17.52 72.58
C THR A 3 -38.28 17.41 72.10
N THR A 4 -37.68 16.25 72.35
CA THR A 4 -36.49 15.72 71.67
C THR A 4 -36.89 15.23 70.26
N SER A 5 -36.42 15.88 69.21
CA SER A 5 -36.50 15.39 67.83
C SER A 5 -35.31 14.47 67.53
N ARG A 6 -35.57 13.17 67.47
CA ARG A 6 -34.62 12.14 67.05
C ARG A 6 -34.53 12.18 65.51
N GLN A 7 -33.39 12.65 64.98
CA GLN A 7 -33.12 12.61 63.54
C GLN A 7 -32.74 11.16 63.16
N PRO A 8 -33.38 10.53 62.16
CA PRO A 8 -33.10 9.15 61.77
C PRO A 8 -31.74 9.03 61.08
N GLY A 9 -31.10 7.89 61.27
CA GLY A 9 -29.73 7.59 60.87
C GLY A 9 -29.44 7.83 59.39
N ALA A 10 -28.27 8.39 59.15
CA ALA A 10 -27.60 8.34 57.87
C ALA A 10 -27.20 6.88 57.57
N THR A 11 -27.99 6.19 56.75
CA THR A 11 -27.58 4.98 56.03
C THR A 11 -27.12 5.38 54.64
N ARG A 12 -25.83 5.68 54.50
CA ARG A 12 -25.12 5.76 53.21
C ARG A 12 -23.66 5.35 53.39
N THR A 13 -23.35 4.06 53.44
CA THR A 13 -21.94 3.61 53.36
C THR A 13 -21.71 2.20 52.80
N THR A 14 -22.72 1.39 52.48
CA THR A 14 -22.49 0.04 51.93
C THR A 14 -22.70 -0.11 50.43
N ASP A 15 -23.17 0.92 49.72
CA ASP A 15 -23.36 0.89 48.26
C ASP A 15 -22.12 1.43 47.48
N GLU A 16 -21.16 2.08 48.17
CA GLU A 16 -19.99 2.71 47.52
C GLU A 16 -18.80 1.75 47.30
N GLN A 17 -18.68 0.68 48.09
CA GLN A 17 -17.54 -0.24 48.01
C GLN A 17 -17.72 -1.32 46.93
N ASP A 18 -18.94 -1.88 46.79
CA ASP A 18 -19.24 -2.86 45.75
C ASP A 18 -19.28 -2.24 44.33
N GLY A 19 -19.56 -0.93 44.24
CA GLY A 19 -19.45 -0.15 42.99
C GLY A 19 -18.01 0.27 42.61
N SER A 20 -17.04 0.17 43.53
CA SER A 20 -15.68 0.70 43.32
C SER A 20 -14.83 -0.14 42.37
N VAL A 21 -14.86 -1.47 42.52
CA VAL A 21 -14.12 -2.41 41.63
C VAL A 21 -14.74 -2.44 40.23
N GLY A 22 -16.08 -2.44 40.15
CA GLY A 22 -16.79 -2.34 38.87
C GLY A 22 -16.49 -1.04 38.12
N ARG A 23 -16.34 0.07 38.84
CA ARG A 23 -15.95 1.37 38.28
C ARG A 23 -14.50 1.38 37.77
N MET A 24 -13.54 0.81 38.51
CA MET A 24 -12.14 0.69 38.03
C MET A 24 -12.02 -0.19 36.78
N ILE A 25 -12.72 -1.32 36.73
CA ILE A 25 -12.73 -2.18 35.54
C ILE A 25 -13.39 -1.45 34.35
N SER A 26 -14.45 -0.69 34.60
CA SER A 26 -15.07 0.16 33.58
C SER A 26 -14.13 1.25 33.08
N GLU A 27 -13.38 1.90 33.95
CA GLU A 27 -12.38 2.93 33.60
C GLU A 27 -11.23 2.32 32.76
N ILE A 28 -10.65 1.19 33.20
CA ILE A 28 -9.59 0.49 32.44
C ILE A 28 -10.10 0.04 31.06
N THR A 29 -11.34 -0.44 30.98
CA THR A 29 -11.94 -0.86 29.71
C THR A 29 -12.15 0.34 28.78
N ALA A 30 -12.58 1.48 29.33
CA ALA A 30 -12.72 2.71 28.57
C ALA A 30 -11.36 3.23 28.06
N ASP A 31 -10.32 3.16 28.87
CA ASP A 31 -8.96 3.55 28.49
C ASP A 31 -8.38 2.63 27.42
N ALA A 32 -8.57 1.32 27.55
CA ALA A 32 -8.17 0.35 26.53
C ALA A 32 -8.91 0.60 25.20
N GLN A 33 -10.21 0.88 25.24
CA GLN A 33 -10.98 1.28 24.05
C GLN A 33 -10.47 2.60 23.45
N HIS A 34 -10.01 3.53 24.29
CA HIS A 34 -9.42 4.79 23.84
C HIS A 34 -8.10 4.57 23.10
N LEU A 35 -7.20 3.74 23.65
CA LEU A 35 -5.93 3.38 23.01
C LEU A 35 -6.14 2.67 21.67
N VAL A 36 -7.06 1.69 21.60
CA VAL A 36 -7.36 0.99 20.34
C VAL A 36 -7.86 1.99 19.28
N ARG A 37 -8.70 2.95 19.65
CA ARG A 37 -9.15 4.00 18.73
C ARG A 37 -7.98 4.88 18.27
N GLN A 38 -7.08 5.24 19.16
CA GLN A 38 -5.89 6.04 18.81
C GLN A 38 -4.97 5.29 17.85
N GLU A 39 -4.72 4.00 18.08
CA GLU A 39 -3.86 3.19 17.20
C GLU A 39 -4.47 3.05 15.81
N VAL A 40 -5.79 2.89 15.73
CA VAL A 40 -6.52 2.87 14.45
C VAL A 40 -6.42 4.23 13.74
N GLU A 41 -6.57 5.33 14.45
CA GLU A 41 -6.42 6.67 13.87
C GLU A 41 -4.97 6.94 13.41
N LEU A 42 -3.98 6.47 14.16
CA LEU A 42 -2.58 6.56 13.80
C LEU A 42 -2.27 5.74 12.55
N ALA A 43 -2.70 4.46 12.52
CA ALA A 43 -2.53 3.59 11.37
C ALA A 43 -3.21 4.16 10.12
N LYS A 44 -4.42 4.74 10.26
CA LYS A 44 -5.08 5.46 9.15
C LYS A 44 -4.26 6.65 8.68
N ALA A 45 -3.68 7.44 9.60
CA ALA A 45 -2.87 8.59 9.26
C ALA A 45 -1.58 8.17 8.51
N GLU A 46 -0.91 7.13 8.98
CA GLU A 46 0.29 6.58 8.35
C GLU A 46 -0.01 6.02 6.95
N VAL A 47 -1.03 5.18 6.82
CA VAL A 47 -1.49 4.67 5.51
C VAL A 47 -1.84 5.80 4.56
N ARG A 48 -2.57 6.82 5.03
CA ARG A 48 -2.90 7.99 4.19
C ARG A 48 -1.65 8.74 3.73
N GLN A 49 -0.66 8.88 4.60
CA GLN A 49 0.60 9.54 4.27
C GLN A 49 1.40 8.72 3.26
N GLU A 50 1.49 7.40 3.44
CA GLU A 50 2.15 6.49 2.50
C GLU A 50 1.47 6.49 1.13
N VAL A 51 0.14 6.36 1.10
CA VAL A 51 -0.65 6.42 -0.13
C VAL A 51 -0.46 7.76 -0.84
N GLY A 52 -0.44 8.88 -0.12
CA GLY A 52 -0.17 10.19 -0.70
C GLY A 52 1.21 10.30 -1.34
N ARG A 53 2.26 9.80 -0.64
CA ARG A 53 3.63 9.77 -1.16
C ARG A 53 3.74 8.85 -2.39
N ALA A 54 3.19 7.65 -2.31
CA ALA A 54 3.16 6.69 -3.40
C ALA A 54 2.39 7.25 -4.62
N GLY A 55 1.24 7.90 -4.39
CA GLY A 55 0.44 8.54 -5.42
C GLY A 55 1.18 9.69 -6.11
N LYS A 56 1.88 10.54 -5.35
CA LYS A 56 2.72 11.59 -5.92
C LYS A 56 3.86 11.01 -6.76
N ALA A 57 4.55 9.99 -6.25
CA ALA A 57 5.62 9.32 -6.98
C ALA A 57 5.09 8.67 -8.27
N ALA A 58 3.96 7.95 -8.20
CA ALA A 58 3.30 7.37 -9.36
C ALA A 58 2.91 8.45 -10.39
N GLY A 59 2.38 9.59 -9.94
CA GLY A 59 2.08 10.73 -10.81
C GLY A 59 3.33 11.31 -11.48
N MET A 60 4.44 11.46 -10.75
CA MET A 60 5.72 11.93 -11.30
C MET A 60 6.28 10.95 -12.33
N PHE A 61 6.27 9.64 -12.04
CA PHE A 61 6.73 8.61 -12.98
C PHE A 61 5.82 8.51 -14.21
N GLY A 62 4.49 8.66 -14.04
CA GLY A 62 3.55 8.73 -15.14
C GLY A 62 3.82 9.94 -16.05
N GLY A 63 4.00 11.12 -15.45
CA GLY A 63 4.36 12.34 -16.17
C GLY A 63 5.70 12.22 -16.89
N ALA A 64 6.73 11.66 -16.24
CA ALA A 64 8.03 11.42 -16.85
C ALA A 64 7.94 10.43 -18.03
N GLY A 65 7.14 9.36 -17.89
CA GLY A 65 6.87 8.41 -18.97
C GLY A 65 6.21 9.08 -20.17
N PHE A 66 5.19 9.90 -19.94
CA PHE A 66 4.52 10.66 -21.01
C PHE A 66 5.46 11.67 -21.67
N ALA A 67 6.21 12.44 -20.89
CA ALA A 67 7.19 13.38 -21.41
C ALA A 67 8.27 12.67 -22.24
N GLY A 68 8.78 11.54 -21.76
CA GLY A 68 9.74 10.70 -22.50
C GLY A 68 9.17 10.18 -23.82
N TYR A 69 7.89 9.75 -23.82
CA TYR A 69 7.19 9.36 -25.04
C TYR A 69 7.07 10.51 -26.05
N MET A 70 6.71 11.72 -25.58
CA MET A 70 6.64 12.92 -26.43
C MET A 70 8.00 13.29 -27.02
N VAL A 71 9.07 13.23 -26.22
CA VAL A 71 10.44 13.45 -26.72
C VAL A 71 10.77 12.45 -27.83
N ALA A 72 10.49 11.17 -27.62
CA ALA A 72 10.77 10.14 -28.62
C ALA A 72 9.94 10.31 -29.89
N PHE A 73 8.69 10.76 -29.77
CA PHE A 73 7.83 11.12 -30.91
C PHE A 73 8.44 12.28 -31.72
N PHE A 74 8.81 13.38 -31.07
CA PHE A 74 9.43 14.52 -31.77
C PHE A 74 10.80 14.18 -32.36
N LEU A 75 11.61 13.36 -31.70
CA LEU A 75 12.86 12.85 -32.26
C LEU A 75 12.62 12.00 -33.52
N SER A 76 11.51 11.25 -33.57
CA SER A 76 11.15 10.45 -34.75
C SER A 76 10.79 11.34 -35.94
N LEU A 77 10.04 12.42 -35.68
CA LEU A 77 9.74 13.43 -36.71
C LEU A 77 11.01 14.13 -37.17
N ALA A 78 11.84 14.59 -36.23
CA ALA A 78 13.09 15.27 -36.53
C ALA A 78 14.05 14.38 -37.34
N LEU A 79 14.16 13.10 -36.98
CA LEU A 79 14.96 12.13 -37.72
C LEU A 79 14.42 11.94 -39.14
N THR A 80 13.11 11.71 -39.28
CA THR A 80 12.49 11.47 -40.59
C THR A 80 12.63 12.70 -41.49
N PHE A 81 12.30 13.90 -41.00
CA PHE A 81 12.45 15.13 -41.77
C PHE A 81 13.91 15.47 -42.04
N GLY A 82 14.80 15.25 -41.08
CA GLY A 82 16.24 15.42 -41.25
C GLY A 82 16.79 14.55 -42.38
N LEU A 83 16.45 13.25 -42.38
CA LEU A 83 16.82 12.34 -43.44
C LEU A 83 16.18 12.73 -44.78
N ALA A 84 14.91 13.14 -44.78
CA ALA A 84 14.20 13.53 -45.99
C ALA A 84 14.83 14.74 -46.74
N ASN A 85 15.74 15.49 -46.11
CA ASN A 85 16.51 16.53 -46.81
C ASN A 85 17.58 15.97 -47.74
N VAL A 86 18.02 14.73 -47.53
CA VAL A 86 19.14 14.11 -48.27
C VAL A 86 18.77 12.79 -48.95
N LEU A 87 17.62 12.20 -48.61
CA LEU A 87 17.04 11.03 -49.28
C LEU A 87 15.53 11.17 -49.46
N ASP A 88 14.94 10.33 -50.29
CA ASP A 88 13.48 10.27 -50.48
C ASP A 88 12.75 10.00 -49.15
N ALA A 89 11.60 10.65 -48.97
CA ALA A 89 10.82 10.60 -47.73
C ALA A 89 10.38 9.18 -47.35
N GLY A 90 10.14 8.30 -48.34
CA GLY A 90 9.81 6.90 -48.10
C GLY A 90 10.95 6.15 -47.43
N TRP A 91 12.19 6.33 -47.92
CA TRP A 91 13.38 5.74 -47.31
C TRP A 91 13.69 6.32 -45.93
N ALA A 92 13.43 7.62 -45.73
CA ALA A 92 13.59 8.25 -44.43
C ALA A 92 12.65 7.64 -43.39
N GLY A 93 11.39 7.44 -43.78
CA GLY A 93 10.39 6.75 -42.96
C GLY A 93 10.79 5.31 -42.64
N LEU A 94 11.29 4.55 -43.63
CA LEU A 94 11.74 3.17 -43.43
C LEU A 94 12.92 3.08 -42.45
N ILE A 95 13.89 3.99 -42.53
CA ILE A 95 15.02 4.02 -41.60
C ILE A 95 14.54 4.35 -40.18
N THR A 96 13.70 5.37 -40.01
CA THR A 96 13.12 5.70 -38.69
C THR A 96 12.33 4.52 -38.11
N ALA A 97 11.54 3.83 -38.93
CA ALA A 97 10.82 2.62 -38.53
C ALA A 97 11.78 1.49 -38.12
N GLY A 98 12.88 1.29 -38.84
CA GLY A 98 13.93 0.34 -38.50
C GLY A 98 14.58 0.62 -37.14
N VAL A 99 14.84 1.89 -36.82
CA VAL A 99 15.35 2.29 -35.49
C VAL A 99 14.38 1.88 -34.39
N TRP A 100 13.08 2.15 -34.57
CA TRP A 100 12.07 1.75 -33.59
C TRP A 100 11.88 0.24 -33.49
N ALA A 101 12.03 -0.50 -34.59
CA ALA A 101 12.00 -1.96 -34.56
C ALA A 101 13.14 -2.52 -33.69
N ILE A 102 14.35 -1.96 -33.80
CA ILE A 102 15.50 -2.36 -32.96
C ILE A 102 15.24 -2.04 -31.49
N VAL A 103 14.79 -0.82 -31.19
CA VAL A 103 14.45 -0.39 -29.82
C VAL A 103 13.36 -1.30 -29.23
N GLY A 104 12.30 -1.57 -29.99
CA GLY A 104 11.20 -2.44 -29.59
C GLY A 104 11.65 -3.88 -29.33
N ALA A 105 12.48 -4.44 -30.21
CA ALA A 105 13.05 -5.78 -30.05
C ALA A 105 13.93 -5.86 -28.78
N ALA A 106 14.78 -4.87 -28.54
CA ALA A 106 15.62 -4.81 -27.35
C ALA A 106 14.78 -4.74 -26.06
N LEU A 107 13.77 -3.87 -26.03
CA LEU A 107 12.85 -3.74 -24.88
C LEU A 107 12.06 -5.02 -24.64
N PHE A 108 11.55 -5.66 -25.69
CA PHE A 108 10.84 -6.94 -25.59
C PHE A 108 11.74 -8.03 -25.00
N LEU A 109 12.98 -8.15 -25.50
CA LEU A 109 13.94 -9.14 -25.01
C LEU A 109 14.32 -8.88 -23.54
N ALA A 110 14.57 -7.62 -23.18
CA ALA A 110 14.87 -7.22 -21.80
C ALA A 110 13.69 -7.49 -20.86
N GLY A 111 12.48 -7.12 -21.26
CA GLY A 111 11.24 -7.38 -20.52
C GLY A 111 11.00 -8.87 -20.34
N ARG A 112 11.13 -9.65 -21.41
CA ARG A 112 11.03 -11.11 -21.37
C ARG A 112 12.07 -11.73 -20.43
N ALA A 113 13.31 -11.27 -20.47
CA ALA A 113 14.36 -11.75 -19.56
C ALA A 113 14.04 -11.43 -18.10
N ARG A 114 13.48 -10.24 -17.81
CA ARG A 114 13.07 -9.86 -16.46
C ARG A 114 11.90 -10.71 -15.97
N VAL A 115 10.86 -10.89 -16.77
CA VAL A 115 9.71 -11.75 -16.42
C VAL A 115 10.17 -13.18 -16.16
N ARG A 116 11.06 -13.73 -17.00
CA ARG A 116 11.60 -15.09 -16.81
C ARG A 116 12.37 -15.27 -15.50
N ARG A 117 13.05 -14.23 -15.02
CA ARG A 117 13.72 -14.24 -13.71
C ARG A 117 12.73 -14.21 -12.55
N LEU A 118 11.61 -13.52 -12.71
CA LEU A 118 10.53 -13.48 -11.71
C LEU A 118 9.71 -14.78 -11.69
N SER A 119 9.56 -15.45 -12.84
CA SER A 119 8.87 -16.73 -12.97
C SER A 119 9.74 -17.95 -12.63
N ALA A 120 10.96 -17.76 -12.12
CA ALA A 120 11.59 -18.81 -11.33
C ALA A 120 10.74 -18.95 -10.07
N THR A 121 9.70 -19.78 -10.14
CA THR A 121 8.79 -20.10 -9.02
C THR A 121 9.61 -20.13 -7.75
N PRO A 122 9.23 -19.39 -6.68
CA PRO A 122 9.95 -19.45 -5.43
C PRO A 122 9.78 -20.87 -4.90
N LYS A 123 10.71 -21.77 -5.27
CA LYS A 123 10.64 -23.19 -4.96
C LYS A 123 10.54 -23.36 -3.45
N GLN A 124 11.23 -22.49 -2.71
CA GLN A 124 11.16 -22.42 -1.25
C GLN A 124 9.77 -22.02 -0.76
N THR A 125 9.16 -20.94 -1.22
CA THR A 125 7.82 -20.51 -0.75
C THR A 125 6.74 -21.53 -1.09
N VAL A 126 6.81 -22.17 -2.27
CA VAL A 126 5.86 -23.23 -2.63
C VAL A 126 6.07 -24.48 -1.77
N GLU A 127 7.31 -24.80 -1.41
CA GLU A 127 7.60 -25.96 -0.54
C GLU A 127 7.16 -25.70 0.91
N THR A 128 7.42 -24.49 1.45
CA THR A 128 6.94 -24.08 2.79
C THR A 128 5.41 -24.09 2.86
N LEU A 129 4.70 -23.55 1.86
CA LEU A 129 3.24 -23.60 1.82
C LEU A 129 2.69 -25.03 1.71
N LYS A 130 3.41 -25.94 1.05
CA LYS A 130 3.06 -27.37 1.00
C LYS A 130 3.30 -28.07 2.32
N GLU A 131 4.35 -27.70 3.05
CA GLU A 131 4.68 -28.23 4.37
C GLU A 131 3.65 -27.76 5.41
N ASP A 132 3.33 -26.47 5.43
CA ASP A 132 2.30 -25.87 6.28
C ASP A 132 0.92 -26.50 6.02
N ALA A 133 0.56 -26.69 4.73
CA ALA A 133 -0.67 -27.37 4.37
C ALA A 133 -0.68 -28.86 4.76
N ARG A 134 0.50 -29.50 4.86
CA ARG A 134 0.64 -30.88 5.32
C ARG A 134 0.46 -30.99 6.83
N TRP A 135 1.06 -30.08 7.59
CA TRP A 135 0.88 -29.95 9.04
C TRP A 135 -0.58 -29.66 9.41
N ALA A 136 -1.26 -28.77 8.67
CA ALA A 136 -2.67 -28.47 8.91
C ALA A 136 -3.61 -29.66 8.61
N ARG A 137 -3.21 -30.60 7.74
CA ARG A 137 -3.99 -31.81 7.41
C ARG A 137 -3.75 -32.97 8.37
N HIS A 138 -2.63 -32.98 9.07
CA HIS A 138 -2.29 -33.97 10.09
C HIS A 138 -1.85 -33.27 11.39
N PRO A 139 -2.78 -32.61 12.11
CA PRO A 139 -2.49 -32.11 13.44
C PRO A 139 -2.28 -33.31 14.37
N THR A 140 -1.03 -33.73 14.55
CA THR A 140 -0.68 -34.66 15.62
C THR A 140 -0.80 -33.89 16.93
N ALA A 141 -1.86 -34.19 17.68
CA ALA A 141 -2.03 -33.83 19.09
C ALA A 141 -1.08 -34.64 19.97
#